data_AF-A0A2R5L1I9-F1
#
_entry.id   AF-A0A2R5L1I9-F1
#
_cell.length_a   1.000
_cell.length_b   1.000
_cell.length_c   1.000
_cell.angle_alpha   90.00
_cell.angle_beta   90.00
_cell.angle_gamma   90.00
#
_symmetry.space_group_name_H-M   'P 1'
#
loop_
_entity.id
_entity.type
_entity.pdbx_description
1 polymer ?
#
loop_
_entity_poly.entity_id
_entity_poly.type
_entity_poly.pdbx_seq_one_letter_code
_entity_poly.pdbx_strand_id
1 'polypeptide(L)'
;ELEELGGNINFLSLELEKNIGELKLSNIKLQAEVEKKRKIDELRKDFIASITHEIKTPITVINTHAEMILYDLVGSKNQEKEYLKTIISQGKNINSLLNQLIELIKTEEKVVDMKIEEINISNIIIDEINKYKID
;
A
#
# COMPACT_ATOMS: atom_id res chain seq x y z
N GLU A 1 -61.35 14.33 -18.63
CA GLU A 1 -60.30 14.37 -19.68
C GLU A 1 -59.24 15.46 -19.45
N LEU A 2 -59.54 16.76 -19.55
CA LEU A 2 -58.52 17.82 -19.36
C LEU A 2 -57.93 17.89 -17.92
N GLU A 3 -58.77 17.68 -16.91
CA GLU A 3 -58.37 17.68 -15.50
C GLU A 3 -57.48 16.47 -15.16
N GLU A 4 -57.80 15.32 -15.75
CA GLU A 4 -57.08 14.06 -15.61
C GLU A 4 -55.72 14.09 -16.32
N LEU A 5 -55.66 14.73 -17.50
CA LEU A 5 -54.40 14.99 -18.21
C LEU A 5 -53.50 15.97 -17.43
N GLY A 6 -54.07 17.03 -16.85
CA GLY A 6 -53.32 17.96 -15.99
C GLY A 6 -52.71 17.27 -14.76
N GLY A 7 -53.48 16.39 -14.11
CA GLY A 7 -53.00 15.55 -13.01
C GLY A 7 -51.86 14.62 -13.42
N ASN A 8 -52.00 13.95 -14.56
CA ASN A 8 -50.97 13.04 -15.10
C ASN A 8 -49.67 13.78 -15.49
N ILE A 9 -49.79 14.96 -16.11
CA ILE A 9 -48.63 15.80 -16.46
C ILE A 9 -47.91 16.27 -15.19
N ASN A 10 -48.66 16.70 -14.17
CA ASN A 10 -48.07 17.13 -12.90
C ASN A 10 -47.38 15.97 -12.17
N PHE A 11 -47.99 14.79 -12.15
CA PHE A 11 -47.38 13.58 -11.60
C PHE A 11 -46.07 13.21 -12.33
N LEU A 12 -46.09 13.19 -13.66
CA LEU A 12 -44.89 12.89 -14.45
C LEU A 12 -43.79 13.95 -14.24
N SER A 13 -44.17 15.24 -14.11
CA SER A 13 -43.23 16.31 -13.82
C SER A 13 -42.55 16.12 -12.46
N LEU A 14 -43.32 15.76 -11.42
CA LEU A 14 -42.78 15.47 -10.09
C LEU A 14 -41.85 14.25 -10.10
N GLU A 15 -42.23 13.19 -10.82
CA GLU A 15 -41.40 11.99 -10.95
C GLU A 15 -40.11 12.27 -11.72
N LEU A 16 -40.17 13.11 -12.76
CA LEU A 16 -38.99 13.56 -13.51
C LEU A 16 -38.06 14.39 -12.62
N GLU A 17 -38.58 15.33 -11.84
CA GLU A 17 -37.77 16.14 -10.92
C GLU A 17 -37.06 15.27 -9.88
N LYS A 18 -37.78 14.30 -9.30
CA LYS A 18 -37.22 13.31 -8.37
C LYS A 18 -36.09 12.51 -9.01
N ASN A 19 -36.32 11.93 -10.18
CA ASN A 19 -35.31 11.13 -10.90
C ASN A 19 -34.08 11.96 -11.28
N ILE A 20 -34.26 13.21 -11.70
CA ILE A 20 -33.15 14.15 -11.98
C ILE A 20 -32.36 14.42 -10.69
N GLY A 21 -33.03 14.58 -9.55
CA GLY A 21 -32.40 14.73 -8.25
C GLY A 21 -31.54 13.52 -7.86
N GLU A 22 -32.10 12.32 -7.96
CA GLU A 22 -31.40 11.06 -7.67
C GLU A 22 -30.19 10.86 -8.61
N LEU A 23 -30.35 11.12 -9.91
CA LEU A 23 -29.26 11.05 -10.89
C LEU A 23 -28.14 12.04 -10.57
N LYS A 24 -28.46 13.28 -10.18
CA LYS A 24 -27.45 14.27 -9.77
C LYS A 24 -26.67 13.80 -8.54
N LEU A 25 -27.36 13.28 -7.53
CA LEU A 25 -26.72 12.75 -6.33
C LEU A 25 -25.80 11.56 -6.65
N SER A 26 -26.26 10.65 -7.50
CA SER A 26 -25.46 9.50 -7.95
C SER A 26 -24.23 9.96 -8.73
N ASN A 27 -24.36 10.95 -9.61
CA ASN A 27 -23.23 11.51 -10.36
C ASN A 27 -22.19 12.14 -9.43
N ILE A 28 -22.60 12.92 -8.43
CA ILE A 28 -21.69 13.51 -7.43
C ILE A 28 -20.95 12.42 -6.65
N LYS A 29 -21.65 11.35 -6.23
CA LYS A 29 -21.01 10.22 -5.53
C LYS A 29 -20.00 9.51 -6.42
N LEU A 30 -20.35 9.22 -7.67
CA LEU A 30 -19.45 8.59 -8.64
C LEU A 30 -18.21 9.46 -8.91
N GLN A 31 -18.38 10.78 -9.08
CA GLN A 31 -17.25 11.69 -9.24
C GLN A 31 -16.31 11.67 -8.02
N ALA A 32 -16.87 11.66 -6.81
CA ALA A 32 -16.08 11.55 -5.58
C ALA A 32 -15.33 10.21 -5.48
N GLU A 33 -15.96 9.10 -5.87
CA GLU A 33 -15.32 7.77 -5.90
C GLU A 33 -14.22 7.69 -6.95
N VAL A 34 -14.44 8.23 -8.14
CA VAL A 34 -13.43 8.32 -9.21
C VAL A 34 -12.22 9.13 -8.74
N GLU A 35 -12.45 10.29 -8.12
CA GLU A 35 -11.36 11.12 -7.62
C GLU A 35 -10.60 10.46 -6.46
N LYS A 36 -11.31 9.77 -5.55
CA LYS A 36 -10.69 8.97 -4.50
C LYS A 36 -9.81 7.88 -5.09
N LYS A 37 -10.31 7.14 -6.08
CA LYS A 37 -9.56 6.08 -6.76
C LYS A 37 -8.34 6.63 -7.48
N ARG A 38 -8.47 7.76 -8.18
CA ARG A 38 -7.36 8.45 -8.85
C ARG A 38 -6.24 8.81 -7.87
N LYS A 39 -6.59 9.38 -6.70
CA LYS A 39 -5.62 9.70 -5.65
C LYS A 39 -4.90 8.47 -5.11
N ILE A 40 -5.62 7.37 -4.89
CA ILE A 40 -5.02 6.10 -4.45
C ILE A 40 -4.03 5.59 -5.51
N ASP A 41 -4.42 5.62 -6.79
CA ASP A 41 -3.56 5.18 -7.89
C ASP A 41 -2.32 6.07 -8.06
N GLU A 42 -2.42 7.37 -7.82
CA GLU A 42 -1.26 8.29 -7.78
C GLU A 42 -0.32 7.95 -6.63
N LEU A 43 -0.84 7.79 -5.41
CA LEU A 43 -0.04 7.39 -4.24
C LEU A 43 0.67 6.06 -4.45
N ARG A 44 0.01 5.09 -5.09
CA ARG A 44 0.62 3.80 -5.45
C ARG A 44 1.79 3.97 -6.41
N LYS A 45 1.63 4.78 -7.45
CA LYS A 45 2.71 5.04 -8.43
C LYS A 45 3.90 5.69 -7.75
N ASP A 46 3.66 6.69 -6.92
CA ASP A 46 4.73 7.39 -6.19
C ASP A 46 5.46 6.45 -5.24
N PHE A 47 4.74 5.59 -4.53
CA PHE A 47 5.33 4.58 -3.65
C PHE A 47 6.20 3.57 -4.39
N ILE A 48 5.71 3.02 -5.51
CA ILE A 48 6.47 2.09 -6.35
C ILE A 48 7.73 2.76 -6.90
N ALA A 49 7.62 4.01 -7.35
CA ALA A 49 8.76 4.78 -7.83
C ALA A 49 9.79 4.97 -6.71
N SER A 50 9.37 5.36 -5.50
CA SER A 50 10.25 5.54 -4.33
C SER A 50 11.00 4.25 -4.00
N ILE A 51 10.29 3.12 -3.85
CA ILE A 51 10.90 1.82 -3.57
C ILE A 51 11.90 1.44 -4.67
N THR A 52 11.57 1.68 -5.94
CA THR A 52 12.48 1.37 -7.06
C THR A 52 13.78 2.16 -6.95
N HIS A 53 13.70 3.45 -6.61
CA HIS A 53 14.88 4.28 -6.36
C HIS A 53 15.69 3.79 -5.16
N GLU A 54 15.01 3.46 -4.07
CA GLU A 54 15.62 2.95 -2.84
C GLU A 54 16.25 1.56 -3.01
N ILE A 55 15.77 0.72 -3.94
CA ILE A 55 16.36 -0.57 -4.30
C ILE A 55 17.57 -0.40 -5.24
N LYS A 56 17.56 0.60 -6.13
CA LYS A 56 18.66 0.80 -7.09
C LYS A 56 19.98 1.11 -6.39
N THR A 57 19.93 1.88 -5.31
CA THR A 57 21.10 2.24 -4.49
C THR A 57 21.82 1.02 -3.89
N PRO A 58 21.17 0.14 -3.07
CA PRO A 58 21.80 -1.03 -2.50
C PRO A 58 22.28 -2.01 -3.58
N ILE A 59 21.56 -2.16 -4.70
CA ILE A 59 22.03 -2.97 -5.84
C ILE A 59 23.34 -2.43 -6.41
N THR A 60 23.43 -1.11 -6.60
CA THR A 60 24.65 -0.47 -7.10
C THR A 60 25.82 -0.75 -6.16
N VAL A 61 25.59 -0.59 -4.85
CA VAL A 61 26.61 -0.88 -3.83
C VAL A 61 27.03 -2.34 -3.86
N ILE A 62 26.08 -3.28 -3.96
CA ILE A 62 26.38 -4.73 -4.07
C ILE A 62 27.27 -5.00 -5.27
N ASN A 63 26.90 -4.49 -6.45
CA ASN A 63 27.65 -4.71 -7.68
C ASN A 63 29.06 -4.14 -7.59
N THR A 64 29.22 -2.89 -7.14
CA THR A 64 30.55 -2.28 -7.01
C THR A 64 31.44 -3.04 -6.03
N HIS A 65 30.91 -3.48 -4.88
CA HIS A 65 31.70 -4.26 -3.92
C HIS A 65 32.05 -5.66 -4.48
N ALA A 66 31.11 -6.30 -5.18
CA ALA A 66 31.35 -7.59 -5.82
C ALA A 66 32.39 -7.48 -6.94
N GLU A 67 32.33 -6.44 -7.77
CA GLU A 67 33.33 -6.13 -8.80
C GLU A 67 34.71 -5.88 -8.19
N MET A 68 34.79 -5.10 -7.10
CA MET A 68 36.06 -4.86 -6.41
C MET A 68 36.70 -6.17 -5.93
N ILE A 69 35.91 -7.09 -5.39
CA ILE A 69 36.38 -8.42 -4.98
C ILE A 69 36.78 -9.27 -6.19
N LEU A 70 35.93 -9.32 -7.22
CA LEU A 70 36.12 -10.16 -8.40
C LEU A 70 37.39 -9.80 -9.19
N TYR A 71 37.72 -8.51 -9.27
CA TYR A 71 38.88 -8.01 -10.02
C TYR A 71 40.13 -7.84 -9.15
N ASP A 72 40.17 -8.45 -7.96
CA ASP A 72 41.28 -8.35 -7.01
C ASP A 72 41.71 -6.90 -6.69
N LEU A 73 40.77 -5.95 -6.75
CA LEU A 73 40.99 -4.53 -6.46
C LEU A 73 40.96 -4.23 -4.95
N VAL A 74 40.94 -5.28 -4.12
CA VAL A 74 40.83 -5.18 -2.67
C VAL A 74 42.22 -5.25 -2.03
N GLY A 75 42.57 -4.25 -1.20
CA GLY A 75 43.92 -4.13 -0.63
C GLY A 75 44.28 -5.15 0.45
N SER A 76 43.30 -5.89 1.00
CA SER A 76 43.55 -6.92 2.01
C SER A 76 42.36 -7.86 2.20
N LYS A 77 42.61 -9.06 2.76
CA LYS A 77 41.53 -9.99 3.17
C LYS A 77 40.57 -9.40 4.21
N ASN A 78 41.04 -8.49 5.06
CA ASN A 78 40.15 -7.81 6.01
C ASN A 78 39.17 -6.89 5.29
N GLN A 79 39.64 -6.14 4.30
CA GLN A 79 38.81 -5.26 3.49
C GLN A 79 37.81 -6.06 2.62
N GLU A 80 38.23 -7.23 2.10
CA GLU A 80 37.35 -8.16 1.38
C GLU A 80 36.19 -8.62 2.26
N LYS A 81 36.48 -8.97 3.53
CA LYS A 81 35.46 -9.35 4.50
C LYS A 81 34.49 -8.21 4.82
N GLU A 82 34.96 -6.96 4.90
CA GLU A 82 34.08 -5.80 5.06
C GLU A 82 33.19 -5.58 3.83
N TYR A 83 33.71 -5.80 2.63
CA TYR A 83 32.92 -5.70 1.40
C TYR A 83 31.82 -6.76 1.33
N LEU A 84 32.14 -8.01 1.69
CA LEU A 84 31.15 -9.09 1.79
C LEU A 84 30.08 -8.80 2.86
N LYS A 85 30.46 -8.23 4.01
CA LYS A 85 29.48 -7.78 5.02
C LYS A 85 28.56 -6.69 4.48
N THR A 86 29.10 -5.72 3.76
CA THR A 86 28.31 -4.66 3.10
C THR A 86 27.32 -5.28 2.12
N ILE A 87 27.76 -6.20 1.25
CA ILE A 87 26.89 -6.92 0.30
C ILE A 87 25.73 -7.62 1.03
N ILE A 88 26.02 -8.37 2.09
CA ILE A 88 25.00 -9.07 2.89
C ILE A 88 24.01 -8.06 3.52
N SER A 89 24.52 -6.96 4.07
CA SER A 89 23.71 -5.90 4.68
C SER A 89 22.76 -5.26 3.66
N GLN A 90 23.26 -4.93 2.46
CA GLN A 90 22.45 -4.37 1.39
C GLN A 90 21.40 -5.37 0.87
N GLY A 91 21.74 -6.66 0.79
CA GLY A 91 20.76 -7.71 0.46
C GLY A 91 19.62 -7.80 1.48
N LYS A 92 19.93 -7.69 2.78
CA LYS A 92 18.91 -7.61 3.83
C LYS A 92 18.04 -6.35 3.71
N ASN A 93 18.65 -5.21 3.37
CA ASN A 93 17.92 -3.96 3.15
C ASN A 93 16.90 -4.11 2.01
N ILE A 94 17.32 -4.64 0.86
CA ILE A 94 16.42 -4.93 -0.28
C ILE A 94 15.27 -5.85 0.15
N ASN A 95 15.56 -6.90 0.93
CA ASN A 95 14.53 -7.82 1.40
C ASN A 95 13.51 -7.12 2.33
N SER A 96 13.95 -6.18 3.16
CA SER A 96 13.07 -5.34 3.98
C SER A 96 12.14 -4.48 3.13
N LEU A 97 12.68 -3.80 2.11
CA LEU A 97 11.88 -3.00 1.17
C LEU A 97 10.86 -3.85 0.41
N LEU A 98 11.23 -5.06 0.00
CA LEU A 98 10.31 -6.00 -0.64
C LEU A 98 9.17 -6.43 0.29
N ASN A 99 9.46 -6.70 1.57
CA ASN A 99 8.44 -7.05 2.54
C ASN A 99 7.44 -5.91 2.76
N GLN A 100 7.89 -4.66 2.82
CA GLN A 100 7.01 -3.49 2.91
C GLN A 100 6.08 -3.39 1.70
N LEU A 101 6.58 -3.67 0.49
CA LEU A 101 5.75 -3.73 -0.71
C LEU A 101 4.69 -4.83 -0.63
N ILE A 102 5.05 -6.02 -0.15
CA ILE A 102 4.12 -7.14 0.03
C ILE A 102 3.05 -6.81 1.08
N GLU A 103 3.41 -6.16 2.18
CA GLU A 103 2.45 -5.74 3.21
C GLU A 103 1.43 -4.72 2.67
N LEU A 104 1.87 -3.78 1.84
CA LEU A 104 0.98 -2.83 1.17
C LEU A 104 -0.05 -3.57 0.30
N ILE A 105 0.42 -4.50 -0.55
CA ILE A 105 -0.47 -5.29 -1.44
C ILE A 105 -1.48 -6.11 -0.63
N LYS A 106 -1.04 -6.75 0.45
CA LYS A 106 -1.91 -7.54 1.34
C LYS A 106 -2.98 -6.71 2.04
N THR A 107 -2.70 -5.44 2.33
CA THR A 107 -3.66 -4.55 3.01
C THR A 107 -4.82 -4.19 2.09
N GLU A 108 -4.63 -4.21 0.77
CA GLU A 108 -5.67 -3.87 -0.20
C GLU A 108 -6.58 -5.06 -0.56
N GLU A 109 -6.07 -6.29 -0.48
CA GLU A 109 -6.87 -7.50 -0.73
C GLU A 109 -7.74 -7.91 0.47
N LYS A 110 -7.45 -7.42 1.67
CA LYS A 110 -8.25 -7.72 2.85
C LYS A 110 -9.49 -6.82 2.92
N VAL A 111 -10.60 -7.34 2.41
CA VAL A 111 -11.84 -7.24 3.18
C VAL A 111 -11.57 -8.01 4.47
N VAL A 112 -11.06 -7.32 5.50
CA VAL A 112 -10.78 -7.96 6.79
C VAL A 112 -12.14 -8.40 7.33
N ASP A 113 -12.41 -9.71 7.32
CA ASP A 113 -13.41 -10.32 8.19
C ASP A 113 -12.92 -10.10 9.63
N MET A 114 -13.21 -8.92 10.17
CA MET A 114 -12.86 -8.55 11.53
C MET A 114 -13.70 -9.42 12.46
N LYS A 115 -13.08 -10.48 13.00
CA LYS A 115 -13.65 -11.23 14.12
C LYS A 115 -13.48 -10.38 15.38
N ILE A 116 -14.57 -9.73 15.78
CA ILE A 116 -14.64 -9.06 17.07
C ILE A 116 -14.87 -10.14 18.12
N GLU A 117 -13.88 -10.31 18.99
CA GLU A 117 -13.93 -11.21 20.14
C GLU A 117 -13.41 -10.50 21.39
N GLU A 118 -13.83 -10.96 22.56
CA GLU A 118 -13.35 -10.44 23.83
C GLU A 118 -11.91 -10.91 24.04
N ILE A 119 -10.98 -9.95 24.14
CA ILE A 119 -9.56 -10.22 24.32
C ILE A 119 -9.07 -9.77 25.69
N ASN A 120 -8.22 -10.57 26.32
CA ASN A 120 -7.54 -10.21 27.55
C ASN A 120 -6.20 -9.51 27.23
N ILE A 121 -6.18 -8.19 27.39
CA ILE A 121 -5.03 -7.35 27.08
C ILE A 121 -3.80 -7.75 27.90
N SER A 122 -3.98 -8.16 29.16
CA SER A 122 -2.87 -8.56 30.04
C SER A 122 -2.10 -9.76 29.49
N ASN A 123 -2.80 -10.74 28.91
CA ASN A 123 -2.15 -11.92 28.32
C ASN A 123 -1.33 -11.56 27.08
N ILE A 124 -1.87 -10.69 26.21
CA ILE A 124 -1.16 -10.22 25.01
C ILE A 124 0.13 -9.50 25.39
N ILE A 125 0.08 -8.64 26.41
CA ILE A 125 1.25 -7.91 26.88
C ILE A 125 2.30 -8.85 27.46
N ILE A 126 1.88 -9.85 28.26
CA ILE A 126 2.81 -10.83 28.86
C ILE A 126 3.48 -11.68 27.76
N ASP A 127 2.72 -12.15 26.78
CA ASP A 127 3.25 -12.94 25.66
C ASP A 127 4.28 -12.15 24.85
N GLU A 128 4.00 -10.87 24.56
CA GLU A 128 4.92 -10.03 23.80
C GLU A 128 6.21 -9.73 24.60
N ILE A 129 6.10 -9.48 25.91
CA ILE A 129 7.27 -9.28 26.79
C ILE A 129 8.13 -10.55 26.84
N ASN A 130 7.52 -11.73 26.94
CA ASN A 130 8.24 -13.01 27.00
C ASN A 130 9.02 -13.29 25.72
N LYS A 131 8.54 -12.81 24.57
CA LYS A 131 9.18 -12.98 23.26
C LYS A 131 10.54 -12.27 23.14
N TYR A 132 10.74 -11.20 23.91
CA TYR A 132 11.99 -10.42 23.96
C TYR A 132 12.75 -10.62 25.27
N LYS A 133 12.29 -11.50 26.16
CA LYS A 133 13.08 -11.93 27.30
C LYS A 133 14.23 -12.80 26.77
N ILE A 134 15.43 -12.27 26.88
CA ILE A 134 16.67 -13.02 26.72
C ILE A 134 16.95 -13.64 28.09
N ASP A 135 17.02 -14.98 28.15
CA ASP A 135 17.56 -15.70 29.31
C ASP A 135 19.04 -15.34 29.55
#